data_AF-A0A8S9PLC6-F1
#
_entry.id   AF-A0A8S9PLC6-F1
#
_cell.length_a   1.000
_cell.length_b   1.000
_cell.length_c   1.000
_cell.angle_alpha   90.00
_cell.angle_beta   90.00
_cell.angle_gamma   90.00
#
_symmetry.space_group_name_H-M   'P 1'
#
loop_
_entity.id
_entity.type
_entity.pdbx_description
1 polymer ?
#
loop_
_entity_poly.entity_id
_entity_poly.type
_entity_poly.pdbx_seq_one_letter_code
_entity_poly.pdbx_strand_id
1 'polypeptide(L)'
;MLGLRRSAATLFDHSQSLLRNLSFHGLRVQGIRVGNAEVPNHKPLKTGLQEVYGIGRRKSHQVLCGLGITNKLARDLTGKELIDLREEVGMHQHGDELRRRVGSEIQRLVEVDCYRGSRHRHGMPCRGQRTKTNARTKKGKRVAIAGKKKAPRK
;
A
#
# COMPACT_ATOMS: atom_id res chain seq x y z
N MET A 1 37.31 -2.59 60.31
CA MET A 1 37.98 -2.51 58.99
C MET A 1 37.48 -3.68 58.13
N LEU A 2 37.14 -3.43 56.86
CA LEU A 2 36.32 -4.24 55.91
C LEU A 2 34.81 -3.99 56.09
N GLY A 3 34.02 -3.54 55.12
CA GLY A 3 34.29 -3.23 53.71
C GLY A 3 32.94 -3.07 52.99
N LEU A 4 32.44 -1.84 52.86
CA LEU A 4 31.29 -1.51 52.02
C LEU A 4 31.77 -1.31 50.57
N ARG A 5 32.02 -2.42 49.88
CA ARG A 5 32.15 -2.44 48.41
C ARG A 5 30.84 -2.97 47.83
N ARG A 6 29.89 -2.11 47.49
CA ARG A 6 28.77 -2.37 46.54
C ARG A 6 27.82 -1.18 46.49
N SER A 7 28.18 -0.13 45.76
CA SER A 7 27.20 0.93 45.41
C SER A 7 27.57 1.76 44.18
N ALA A 8 28.74 1.59 43.56
CA ALA A 8 29.12 2.36 42.38
C ALA A 8 28.56 1.81 41.05
N ALA A 9 28.27 0.50 40.96
CA ALA A 9 27.84 -0.12 39.71
C ALA A 9 26.35 0.10 39.37
N THR A 10 25.48 0.21 40.38
CA THR A 10 24.03 0.33 40.16
C THR A 10 23.60 1.73 39.71
N LEU A 11 24.39 2.76 40.02
CA LEU A 11 24.13 4.14 39.58
C LEU A 11 24.52 4.38 38.11
N PHE A 12 25.43 3.56 37.55
CA PHE A 12 25.85 3.68 36.15
C PHE A 12 24.88 3.02 35.17
N ASP A 13 24.18 1.96 35.58
CA ASP A 13 23.14 1.31 34.75
C ASP A 13 21.83 2.11 34.71
N HIS A 14 21.49 2.84 35.77
CA HIS A 14 20.31 3.72 35.77
C HIS A 14 20.52 4.95 34.87
N SER A 15 21.74 5.47 34.77
CA SER A 15 22.02 6.58 33.84
C SER A 15 22.01 6.13 32.38
N GLN A 16 22.50 4.92 32.06
CA GLN A 16 22.43 4.38 30.69
C GLN A 16 21.00 4.01 30.25
N SER A 17 20.13 3.57 31.16
CA SER A 17 18.72 3.29 30.83
C SER A 17 17.91 4.57 30.59
N LEU A 18 18.21 5.65 31.32
CA LEU A 18 17.60 6.96 31.10
C LEU A 18 18.09 7.63 29.80
N LEU A 19 19.35 7.44 29.41
CA LEU A 19 19.89 7.93 28.14
C LEU A 19 19.31 7.21 26.91
N ARG A 20 18.79 5.98 27.06
CA ARG A 20 18.04 5.28 26.01
C ARG A 20 16.66 5.90 25.73
N ASN A 21 16.13 6.68 26.68
CA ASN A 21 14.82 7.33 26.60
C ASN A 21 14.90 8.84 26.30
N LEU A 22 16.11 9.39 26.15
CA LEU A 22 16.33 10.68 25.50
C LEU A 22 16.09 10.51 24.00
N SER A 23 14.81 10.40 23.69
CA SER A 23 14.24 10.58 22.38
C SER A 23 14.75 11.90 21.83
N PHE A 24 15.70 11.83 20.91
CA PHE A 24 16.05 12.90 19.99
C PHE A 24 14.76 13.36 19.32
N HIS A 25 14.10 14.35 19.93
CA HIS A 25 12.87 14.98 19.45
C HIS A 25 13.15 15.95 18.28
N GLY A 26 14.40 16.03 17.82
CA GLY A 26 14.77 16.82 16.65
C GLY A 26 14.59 16.00 15.39
N LEU A 27 13.59 16.36 14.58
CA LEU A 27 13.24 15.82 13.26
C LEU A 27 12.33 14.59 13.28
N ARG A 28 11.12 14.73 13.82
CA ARG A 28 10.00 13.84 13.43
C ARG A 28 9.69 14.11 11.96
N VAL A 29 10.16 13.23 11.07
CA VAL A 29 9.88 13.35 9.63
C VAL A 29 8.37 13.21 9.41
N GLN A 30 7.74 14.25 8.89
CA GLN A 30 6.34 14.20 8.51
C GLN A 30 6.20 13.36 7.23
N GLY A 31 5.52 12.22 7.32
CA GLY A 31 4.96 11.53 6.17
C GLY A 31 5.97 10.78 5.30
N ILE A 32 5.77 9.47 5.17
CA ILE A 32 6.34 8.72 4.05
C ILE A 32 5.55 9.12 2.80
N ARG A 33 6.10 10.05 2.01
CA ARG A 33 5.64 10.31 0.64
C ARG A 33 6.44 9.42 -0.31
N VAL A 34 5.79 8.45 -0.92
CA VAL A 34 6.41 7.48 -1.84
C VAL A 34 5.64 7.51 -3.15
N GLY A 35 6.33 7.82 -4.25
CA GLY A 35 5.76 7.75 -5.60
C GLY A 35 4.47 8.56 -5.80
N ASN A 36 4.41 9.77 -5.23
CA ASN A 36 3.27 10.70 -5.24
C ASN A 36 2.03 10.30 -4.39
N ALA A 37 2.09 9.18 -3.65
CA ALA A 37 1.07 8.82 -2.65
C ALA A 37 1.59 9.04 -1.23
N GLU A 38 0.71 9.50 -0.34
CA GLU A 38 1.02 9.70 1.08
C GLU A 38 0.64 8.46 1.88
N VAL A 39 1.58 7.92 2.64
CA VAL A 39 1.30 6.84 3.61
C VAL A 39 0.88 7.48 4.94
N PRO A 40 -0.23 7.03 5.56
CA PRO A 40 -0.72 7.60 6.80
C PRO A 40 0.19 7.28 7.99
N ASN A 41 0.52 8.32 8.75
CA ASN A 41 1.45 8.24 9.88
C ASN A 41 0.96 7.38 11.06
N HIS A 42 -0.36 7.16 11.17
CA HIS A 42 -0.98 6.44 12.28
C HIS A 42 -1.05 4.92 12.06
N LYS A 43 -0.75 4.42 10.85
CA LYS A 43 -0.85 2.99 10.53
C LYS A 43 0.50 2.28 10.68
N PRO A 44 0.48 0.97 11.01
CA PRO A 44 1.68 0.14 10.94
C PRO A 44 2.16 0.02 9.50
N LEU A 45 3.48 -0.05 9.29
CA LEU A 45 4.10 -0.03 7.96
C LEU A 45 3.56 -1.12 7.04
N LYS A 46 3.32 -2.31 7.57
CA LYS A 46 2.75 -3.44 6.80
C LYS A 46 1.45 -3.06 6.08
N THR A 47 0.60 -2.27 6.75
CA THR A 47 -0.69 -1.82 6.22
C THR A 47 -0.57 -0.48 5.50
N GLY A 48 0.24 0.44 6.04
CA GLY A 48 0.45 1.77 5.45
C GLY A 48 0.99 1.69 4.02
N LEU A 49 1.95 0.81 3.75
CA LEU A 49 2.49 0.63 2.40
C LEU A 49 1.46 0.12 1.38
N GLN A 50 0.37 -0.53 1.82
CA GLN A 50 -0.67 -1.06 0.91
C GLN A 50 -1.57 0.02 0.30
N GLU A 51 -1.49 1.25 0.82
CA GLU A 51 -2.26 2.37 0.25
C GLU A 51 -1.66 2.86 -1.06
N VAL A 52 -0.37 2.61 -1.27
CA VAL A 52 0.30 2.87 -2.54
C VAL A 52 -0.21 1.87 -3.58
N TYR A 53 -0.78 2.38 -4.67
CA TYR A 53 -1.27 1.55 -5.76
C TYR A 53 -0.13 0.68 -6.32
N GLY A 54 -0.37 -0.62 -6.47
CA GLY A 54 0.64 -1.58 -6.94
C GLY A 54 1.42 -2.29 -5.82
N ILE A 55 1.32 -1.82 -4.58
CA ILE A 55 1.85 -2.50 -3.39
C ILE A 55 0.71 -3.23 -2.67
N GLY A 56 0.75 -4.56 -2.71
CA GLY A 56 -0.18 -5.41 -1.97
C GLY A 56 0.43 -5.95 -0.68
N ARG A 57 -0.34 -6.79 0.04
CA ARG A 57 0.10 -7.48 1.27
C ARG A 57 1.43 -8.21 1.12
N ARG A 58 1.60 -8.94 0.01
CA ARG A 58 2.81 -9.73 -0.28
C ARG A 58 4.03 -8.84 -0.49
N LYS A 59 3.92 -7.83 -1.36
CA LYS A 59 5.03 -6.91 -1.66
C LYS A 59 5.43 -6.09 -0.44
N SER A 60 4.45 -5.56 0.31
CA SER A 60 4.72 -4.84 1.57
C SER A 60 5.53 -5.70 2.55
N HIS A 61 5.13 -6.96 2.74
CA HIS A 61 5.89 -7.89 3.58
C HIS A 61 7.29 -8.17 3.04
N GLN A 62 7.43 -8.37 1.72
CA GLN A 62 8.71 -8.62 1.07
C GLN A 62 9.69 -7.46 1.25
N VAL A 63 9.24 -6.22 1.03
CA VAL A 63 10.04 -5.00 1.21
C VAL A 63 10.51 -4.87 2.67
N LEU A 64 9.60 -5.05 3.64
CA LEU A 64 9.95 -4.96 5.06
C LEU A 64 10.95 -6.05 5.48
N CYS A 65 10.78 -7.28 5.00
CA CYS A 65 11.73 -8.36 5.24
C CYS A 65 13.09 -8.12 4.57
N GLY A 66 13.11 -7.56 3.36
CA GLY A 66 14.34 -7.25 2.63
C GLY A 66 15.20 -6.22 3.35
N LEU A 67 14.56 -5.21 3.96
CA LEU A 67 15.24 -4.17 4.73
C LEU A 67 15.49 -4.55 6.20
N GLY A 68 14.99 -5.69 6.67
CA GLY A 68 15.08 -6.10 8.08
C GLY A 68 14.32 -5.18 9.04
N ILE A 69 13.38 -4.37 8.54
CA ILE A 69 12.62 -3.40 9.35
C ILE A 69 11.46 -4.13 10.04
N THR A 70 11.39 -4.02 11.37
CA THR A 70 10.26 -4.54 12.15
C THR A 70 8.99 -3.71 11.92
N ASN A 71 7.82 -4.29 12.19
CA ASN A 71 6.53 -3.63 11.95
C ASN A 71 6.26 -2.50 12.97
N LYS A 72 6.90 -1.35 12.76
CA LYS A 72 6.71 -0.11 13.52
C LYS A 72 5.56 0.71 12.93
N LEU A 73 5.16 1.78 13.62
CA LEU A 73 4.29 2.78 13.04
C LEU A 73 5.07 3.68 12.09
N ALA A 74 4.41 4.20 11.06
CA ALA A 74 5.06 5.06 10.06
C ALA A 74 5.71 6.33 10.66
N ARG A 75 5.15 6.84 11.76
CA ARG A 75 5.69 7.98 12.51
C ARG A 75 7.00 7.70 13.25
N ASP A 76 7.31 6.44 13.56
CA ASP A 76 8.44 6.05 14.41
C ASP A 76 9.65 5.60 13.56
N LEU A 77 9.61 5.85 12.25
CA LEU A 77 10.71 5.54 11.35
C LEU A 77 11.87 6.52 11.49
N THR A 78 13.08 5.98 11.43
CA THR A 78 14.30 6.77 11.37
C THR A 78 14.53 7.32 9.96
N GLY A 79 15.30 8.42 9.85
CA GLY A 79 15.62 9.02 8.55
C GLY A 79 16.31 8.09 7.56
N LYS A 80 17.14 7.16 8.05
CA LYS A 80 17.81 6.15 7.22
C LYS A 80 16.82 5.11 6.68
N GLU A 81 16.03 4.51 7.58
CA GLU A 81 14.98 3.55 7.21
C GLU A 81 14.01 4.14 6.17
N LEU A 82 13.74 5.45 6.23
CA LEU A 82 12.91 6.15 5.25
C LEU A 82 13.52 6.24 3.86
N ILE A 83 14.84 6.47 3.76
CA ILE A 83 15.55 6.54 2.49
C ILE A 83 15.59 5.14 1.88
N ASP A 84 15.98 4.14 2.67
CA ASP A 84 16.06 2.74 2.24
C ASP A 84 14.70 2.24 1.73
N LEU A 85 13.61 2.56 2.45
CA LEU A 85 12.25 2.24 2.02
C LEU A 85 11.86 2.90 0.70
N ARG A 86 12.30 4.14 0.45
CA ARG A 86 12.01 4.84 -0.81
C ARG A 86 12.76 4.21 -1.98
N GLU A 87 14.02 3.85 -1.78
CA GLU A 87 14.84 3.19 -2.80
C GLU A 87 14.27 1.82 -3.17
N GLU A 88 13.98 0.98 -2.17
CA GLU A 88 13.44 -0.37 -2.37
C GLU A 88 12.07 -0.34 -3.04
N VAL A 89 11.18 0.58 -2.63
CA VAL A 89 9.88 0.74 -3.30
C VAL A 89 10.04 1.32 -4.72
N GLY A 90 11.04 2.17 -4.94
CA GLY A 90 11.41 2.71 -6.24
C GLY A 90 11.72 1.65 -7.29
N MET A 91 12.27 0.50 -6.88
CA MET A 91 12.57 -0.62 -7.78
C MET A 91 11.32 -1.34 -8.30
N HIS A 92 10.18 -1.17 -7.64
CA HIS A 92 8.93 -1.79 -8.04
C HIS A 92 8.07 -0.83 -8.85
N GLN A 93 7.37 -1.34 -9.88
CA GLN A 93 6.33 -0.55 -10.54
C GLN A 93 5.17 -0.28 -9.57
N HIS A 94 4.92 1.01 -9.30
CA HIS A 94 3.91 1.47 -8.37
C HIS A 94 3.23 2.76 -8.87
N GLY A 95 2.16 3.17 -8.20
CA GLY A 95 1.48 4.44 -8.43
C GLY A 95 0.95 4.64 -9.85
N ASP A 96 1.16 5.83 -10.39
CA ASP A 96 0.60 6.25 -11.69
C ASP A 96 1.25 5.54 -12.88
N GLU A 97 2.51 5.14 -12.78
CA GLU A 97 3.20 4.39 -13.83
C GLU A 97 2.45 3.09 -14.11
N LEU A 98 2.09 2.34 -13.06
CA LEU A 98 1.34 1.10 -13.18
C LEU A 98 -0.06 1.34 -13.76
N ARG A 99 -0.72 2.46 -13.41
CA ARG A 99 -2.02 2.84 -13.99
C ARG A 99 -1.91 3.12 -15.49
N ARG A 100 -0.89 3.88 -15.90
CA ARG A 100 -0.62 4.21 -17.31
C ARG A 100 -0.30 2.96 -18.11
N ARG A 101 0.56 2.07 -17.58
CA ARG A 101 0.89 0.79 -18.19
C ARG A 101 -0.33 -0.08 -18.43
N VAL A 102 -1.20 -0.22 -17.43
CA VAL A 102 -2.45 -1.00 -17.59
C VAL A 102 -3.38 -0.34 -18.62
N GLY A 103 -3.46 0.99 -18.61
CA GLY A 103 -4.23 1.75 -19.60
C GLY A 103 -3.74 1.52 -21.03
N SER A 104 -2.43 1.63 -21.27
CA SER A 104 -1.83 1.40 -22.58
C SER A 104 -1.97 -0.05 -23.04
N GLU A 105 -1.85 -1.02 -22.13
CA GLU A 105 -2.08 -2.44 -22.45
C GLU A 105 -3.53 -2.69 -22.86
N ILE A 106 -4.52 -2.09 -22.17
CA ILE A 106 -5.94 -2.21 -22.55
C ILE A 106 -6.19 -1.53 -23.89
N GLN A 107 -5.64 -0.33 -24.11
CA GLN A 107 -5.79 0.41 -25.35
C GLN A 107 -5.24 -0.39 -26.53
N ARG A 108 -4.05 -0.98 -26.37
CA ARG A 108 -3.45 -1.89 -27.35
C ARG A 108 -4.37 -3.07 -27.70
N LEU A 109 -5.02 -3.68 -26.71
CA LEU A 109 -5.95 -4.79 -26.98
C LEU A 109 -7.17 -4.35 -27.80
N VAL A 110 -7.63 -3.12 -27.57
CA VAL A 110 -8.76 -2.52 -28.29
C VAL A 110 -8.35 -2.19 -29.73
N GLU A 111 -7.14 -1.66 -29.96
CA GLU A 111 -6.62 -1.35 -31.29
C GLU A 111 -6.40 -2.60 -32.15
N VAL A 112 -5.90 -3.68 -31.55
CA VAL A 112 -5.74 -4.99 -32.22
C VAL A 112 -7.09 -5.65 -32.58
N ASP A 113 -8.20 -5.17 -32.01
CA ASP A 113 -9.57 -5.68 -32.21
C ASP A 113 -9.76 -7.18 -31.91
N CYS A 114 -8.96 -7.72 -30.99
CA CYS A 114 -9.12 -9.10 -30.52
C CYS A 114 -10.40 -9.27 -29.68
N TYR A 115 -10.84 -10.52 -29.46
CA TYR A 115 -12.02 -10.81 -28.63
C TYR A 115 -11.97 -10.09 -27.26
N ARG A 116 -10.83 -10.12 -26.57
CA ARG A 116 -10.66 -9.42 -25.29
C ARG A 116 -10.83 -7.91 -25.45
N GLY A 117 -10.23 -7.32 -26.48
CA GLY A 117 -10.35 -5.89 -26.82
C GLY A 117 -11.79 -5.47 -27.01
N SER A 118 -12.54 -6.21 -27.83
CA SER A 118 -13.98 -5.99 -28.01
C SER A 118 -14.74 -6.06 -26.68
N ARG A 119 -14.45 -7.05 -25.81
CA ARG A 119 -15.07 -7.14 -24.47
C ARG A 119 -14.72 -5.96 -23.56
N HIS A 120 -13.48 -5.47 -23.62
CA HIS A 120 -13.04 -4.28 -22.88
C HIS A 120 -13.77 -3.03 -23.38
N ARG A 121 -13.87 -2.84 -24.71
CA ARG A 121 -14.63 -1.74 -25.35
C ARG A 121 -16.10 -1.72 -24.94
N HIS A 122 -16.74 -2.88 -24.88
CA HIS A 122 -18.15 -3.04 -24.48
C HIS A 122 -18.39 -3.12 -22.96
N GLY A 123 -17.35 -2.98 -22.12
CA GLY A 123 -17.52 -3.07 -20.66
C GLY A 123 -18.04 -4.43 -20.17
N MET A 124 -17.61 -5.54 -20.80
CA MET A 124 -18.00 -6.90 -20.43
C MET A 124 -16.83 -7.71 -19.85
N PRO A 125 -17.11 -8.74 -19.03
CA PRO A 125 -16.08 -9.68 -18.57
C PRO A 125 -15.35 -10.36 -19.74
N CYS A 126 -14.02 -10.40 -19.66
CA CYS A 126 -13.12 -10.95 -20.70
C CYS A 126 -12.55 -12.35 -20.36
N ARG A 127 -12.74 -12.86 -19.13
CA ARG A 127 -12.17 -14.14 -18.65
C ARG A 127 -13.09 -15.35 -18.83
N GLY A 128 -13.96 -15.36 -19.84
CA GLY A 128 -14.91 -16.46 -20.08
C GLY A 128 -16.07 -16.57 -19.07
N GLN A 129 -16.28 -15.55 -18.24
CA GLN A 129 -17.38 -15.53 -17.28
C GLN A 129 -18.75 -15.43 -17.97
N ARG A 130 -19.75 -16.16 -17.46
CA ARG A 130 -21.13 -16.12 -17.98
C ARG A 130 -21.75 -14.74 -17.79
N THR A 131 -22.24 -14.12 -18.86
CA THR A 131 -22.78 -12.74 -18.83
C THR A 131 -24.29 -12.60 -18.77
N LYS A 132 -25.02 -13.73 -18.72
CA LYS A 132 -26.49 -13.79 -18.64
C LYS A 132 -27.00 -13.41 -17.25
N THR A 133 -26.40 -13.97 -16.21
CA THR A 133 -26.82 -13.79 -14.80
C THR A 133 -25.97 -12.73 -14.10
N ASN A 134 -24.70 -13.04 -13.83
CA ASN A 134 -23.85 -12.28 -12.92
C ASN A 134 -22.70 -11.58 -13.67
N ALA A 135 -22.96 -10.35 -14.12
CA ALA A 135 -21.95 -9.50 -14.77
C ALA A 135 -22.06 -8.01 -14.38
N ARG A 136 -22.77 -7.71 -13.29
CA ARG A 136 -23.18 -6.33 -12.94
C ARG A 136 -22.02 -5.44 -12.48
N THR A 137 -21.03 -5.99 -11.78
CA THR A 137 -19.83 -5.24 -11.37
C THR A 137 -19.10 -4.65 -12.57
N LYS A 138 -19.11 -5.34 -13.73
CA LYS A 138 -18.43 -4.87 -14.95
C LYS A 138 -19.36 -4.11 -15.91
N LYS A 139 -20.60 -4.59 -16.10
CA LYS A 139 -21.61 -3.95 -16.98
C LYS A 139 -22.26 -2.69 -16.40
N GLY A 140 -22.15 -2.46 -15.09
CA GLY A 140 -22.84 -1.38 -14.40
C GLY A 140 -24.31 -1.68 -14.06
N LYS A 141 -24.97 -0.68 -13.47
CA LYS A 141 -26.39 -0.73 -13.06
C LYS A 141 -27.30 -0.89 -14.29
N ARG A 142 -28.48 -1.47 -14.12
CA ARG A 142 -29.48 -1.56 -15.21
C ARG A 142 -29.97 -0.16 -15.53
N VAL A 143 -29.65 0.35 -16.72
CA VAL A 143 -30.26 1.56 -17.25
C VAL A 143 -31.67 1.18 -17.70
N ALA A 144 -32.68 1.84 -17.14
CA ALA A 144 -34.06 1.68 -17.58
C ALA A 144 -34.19 2.30 -18.98
N ILE A 145 -34.74 1.55 -19.93
CA ILE A 145 -35.09 2.11 -21.24
C ILE A 145 -36.34 2.96 -21.03
N ALA A 146 -36.25 4.26 -21.31
CA ALA A 146 -37.39 5.17 -21.24
C ALA A 146 -38.52 4.64 -22.14
N GLY A 147 -39.76 4.61 -21.63
CA GLY A 147 -40.93 4.14 -22.37
C GLY A 147 -41.22 2.64 -22.29
N LYS A 148 -40.41 1.82 -21.60
CA LYS A 148 -40.74 0.39 -21.43
C LYS A 148 -41.83 0.19 -20.36
N LYS A 149 -43.01 -0.28 -20.78
CA LYS A 149 -44.16 -0.58 -19.90
C LYS A 149 -43.70 -1.44 -18.72
N LYS A 150 -44.00 -1.02 -17.49
CA LYS A 150 -43.66 -1.78 -16.28
C LYS A 150 -44.32 -3.16 -16.37
N ALA A 151 -43.55 -4.21 -16.09
CA ALA A 151 -44.11 -5.56 -16.01
C ALA A 151 -45.23 -5.57 -14.95
N PRO A 152 -46.34 -6.28 -15.18
CA PRO A 152 -47.39 -6.40 -14.17
C PRO A 152 -46.78 -7.01 -12.90
N ARG A 153 -47.15 -6.45 -11.75
CA ARG A 153 -46.79 -7.05 -10.46
C ARG A 153 -47.47 -8.41 -10.39
N LYS A 154 -46.69 -9.46 -10.16
CA LYS A 154 -47.19 -10.78 -9.78
C LYS A 154 -47.42 -10.81 -8.28
#